data_AF-A0A183LSF1-F1
#
_entry.id   AF-A0A183LSF1-F1
#
_cell.length_a   1.000
_cell.length_b   1.000
_cell.length_c   1.000
_cell.angle_alpha   90.00
_cell.angle_beta   90.00
_cell.angle_gamma   90.00
#
_symmetry.space_group_name_H-M   'P 1'
#
loop_
_entity.id
_entity.type
_entity.pdbx_description
1 polymer ?
#
loop_
_entity_poly.entity_id
_entity_poly.type
_entity_poly.pdbx_seq_one_letter_code
_entity_poly.pdbx_strand_id
1 'polypeptide(L)'
;MVVGGSQQETLDPGFVLLGTRQTDYSIGKLEERLPFMSIIVPKLFKEKWSIQWDNMKYNQNRLITLFDLHATLRDLLMNQLKLHNNNNNIDFIKIFNKIHKNWQINPSHGLSLFNKIPLNRNCDDAYISSHWCVCLKWIKIDHNNKNNNNLIYNSNDLIIKSTNVIITKINEMIIKYKPNFTKNGQCSMIKLYQIKSVEQAILPQDMVRFIRSQDEDGRIPMFQEQYTSSWSLLDWIKQFNILNNNNNNINNNDFIHESILLRIHIIVQPEYAHFEATVKLNITQHSLSNFHVTDISRIDLYEQHNWCLSDNEWAETKQYCICQKYT
;
A
#
# COMPACT_ATOMS: atom_id res chain seq x y z
N MET A 1 -3.35 4.27 -26.89
CA MET A 1 -4.34 3.61 -26.03
C MET A 1 -4.46 4.50 -24.83
N VAL A 2 -5.56 5.26 -24.78
CA VAL A 2 -5.96 5.97 -23.57
C VAL A 2 -6.60 4.90 -22.70
N VAL A 3 -5.88 4.49 -21.67
CA VAL A 3 -6.50 3.82 -20.53
C VAL A 3 -7.20 4.95 -19.80
N GLY A 4 -8.52 4.88 -19.69
CA GLY A 4 -9.34 5.99 -19.20
C GLY A 4 -8.95 6.44 -17.79
N GLY A 5 -8.09 7.45 -17.72
CA GLY A 5 -8.25 8.61 -16.86
C GLY A 5 -8.22 9.81 -17.80
N SER A 6 -9.21 10.70 -17.71
CA SER A 6 -9.24 12.04 -18.32
C SER A 6 -8.39 12.24 -19.57
N GLN A 7 -9.00 12.16 -20.77
CA GLN A 7 -8.45 12.90 -21.90
C GLN A 7 -8.49 14.38 -21.53
N GLN A 8 -7.34 14.94 -21.19
CA GLN A 8 -7.13 16.38 -21.23
C GLN A 8 -6.18 16.71 -22.36
N GLU A 9 -6.53 17.81 -23.01
CA GLU A 9 -6.15 18.20 -24.34
C GLU A 9 -4.65 18.40 -24.52
N THR A 10 -4.22 18.19 -25.76
CA THR A 10 -2.92 18.55 -26.30
C THR A 10 -2.51 19.99 -25.96
N LEU A 11 -1.40 20.17 -25.25
CA LEU A 11 -0.58 21.39 -25.29
C LEU A 11 0.91 21.03 -25.05
N ASP A 12 1.73 21.21 -26.08
CA ASP A 12 3.20 21.38 -25.97
C ASP A 12 3.53 22.72 -25.24
N PRO A 13 4.80 23.12 -25.09
CA PRO A 13 5.78 22.69 -24.11
C PRO A 13 6.14 23.84 -23.13
N GLY A 14 6.41 23.52 -21.87
CA GLY A 14 7.24 24.37 -21.00
C GLY A 14 6.62 24.89 -19.70
N PHE A 15 7.54 25.12 -18.77
CA PHE A 15 7.42 25.82 -17.48
C PHE A 15 6.76 25.09 -16.31
N VAL A 16 7.62 24.45 -15.53
CA VAL A 16 7.43 24.19 -14.09
C VAL A 16 7.39 25.54 -13.38
N LEU A 17 6.23 25.90 -12.82
CA LEU A 17 6.12 27.00 -11.85
C LEU A 17 5.90 26.41 -10.45
N LEU A 18 6.94 26.53 -9.63
CA LEU A 18 6.88 26.43 -8.18
C LEU A 18 5.97 27.52 -7.63
N GLY A 19 4.99 27.14 -6.80
CA GLY A 19 4.25 28.06 -5.93
C GLY A 19 2.80 28.29 -6.33
N THR A 20 1.92 27.38 -5.92
CA THR A 20 0.53 27.61 -5.45
C THR A 20 -0.11 26.25 -5.12
N ARG A 21 0.41 25.58 -4.09
CA ARG A 21 -0.26 24.44 -3.46
C ARG A 21 -0.92 24.91 -2.17
N GLN A 22 -2.08 25.57 -2.29
CA GLN A 22 -3.06 25.59 -1.21
C GLN A 22 -3.87 24.30 -1.33
N THR A 23 -3.34 23.25 -0.70
CA THR A 23 -3.95 21.93 -0.61
C THR A 23 -5.04 21.94 0.46
N ASP A 24 -6.18 22.54 0.16
CA ASP A 24 -7.41 22.24 0.88
C ASP A 24 -8.30 21.39 -0.02
N TYR A 25 -8.65 20.21 0.51
CA TYR A 25 -9.57 19.21 -0.05
C TYR A 25 -9.02 18.24 -1.12
N SER A 26 -8.68 17.02 -0.65
CA SER A 26 -8.71 15.68 -1.29
C SER A 26 -8.21 15.45 -2.73
N ILE A 27 -8.44 16.34 -3.68
CA ILE A 27 -8.15 16.16 -5.11
C ILE A 27 -6.64 16.13 -5.35
N GLY A 28 -5.87 17.08 -4.80
CA GLY A 28 -4.41 17.06 -4.98
C GLY A 28 -3.73 15.81 -4.39
N LYS A 29 -4.26 15.27 -3.27
CA LYS A 29 -3.80 14.00 -2.70
C LYS A 29 -4.24 12.78 -3.52
N LEU A 30 -5.36 12.87 -4.24
CA LEU A 30 -5.85 11.83 -5.14
C LEU A 30 -5.07 11.84 -6.46
N GLU A 31 -4.81 13.00 -7.06
CA GLU A 31 -4.00 13.17 -8.27
C GLU A 31 -2.57 12.67 -8.08
N GLU A 32 -1.97 12.92 -6.91
CA GLU A 32 -0.65 12.35 -6.55
C GLU A 32 -0.67 10.82 -6.43
N ARG A 33 -1.83 10.21 -6.14
CA ARG A 33 -2.00 8.76 -5.91
C ARG A 33 -2.63 8.02 -7.09
N LEU A 34 -3.11 8.73 -8.10
CA LEU A 34 -3.74 8.20 -9.32
C LEU A 34 -3.05 8.78 -10.55
N PRO A 35 -1.78 8.40 -10.81
CA PRO A 35 -1.05 8.92 -11.96
C PRO A 35 -1.71 8.49 -13.27
N PHE A 36 -1.92 9.46 -14.16
CA PHE A 36 -2.39 9.18 -15.52
C PHE A 36 -1.30 8.43 -16.32
N MET A 37 -1.72 7.44 -17.10
CA MET A 37 -0.83 6.70 -17.98
C MET A 37 -1.49 6.40 -19.32
N SER A 38 -0.79 6.66 -20.41
CA SER A 38 -1.18 6.26 -21.76
C SER A 38 -0.08 5.47 -22.45
N ILE A 39 -0.46 4.50 -23.29
CA ILE A 39 0.49 3.69 -24.05
C ILE A 39 0.18 3.79 -25.53
N ILE A 40 1.16 4.18 -26.33
CA ILE A 40 1.08 4.21 -27.79
C ILE A 40 2.05 3.16 -28.33
N VAL A 41 1.54 2.20 -29.09
CA VAL A 41 2.36 1.16 -29.71
C VAL A 41 2.44 1.34 -31.24
N PRO A 42 3.60 1.07 -31.86
CA PRO A 42 3.75 1.09 -33.33
C PRO A 42 2.83 0.09 -34.03
N LYS A 43 2.47 0.35 -35.30
CA LYS A 43 1.66 -0.59 -36.10
C LYS A 43 2.30 -1.98 -36.19
N LEU A 44 3.61 -2.02 -36.43
CA LEU A 44 4.40 -3.26 -36.48
C LEU A 44 4.27 -4.11 -35.20
N PHE A 45 4.12 -3.49 -34.03
CA PHE A 45 3.92 -4.22 -32.78
C PHE A 45 2.55 -4.93 -32.78
N LYS A 46 1.50 -4.24 -33.25
CA LYS A 46 0.13 -4.78 -33.30
C LYS A 46 0.04 -5.99 -34.24
N GLU A 47 0.82 -5.97 -35.31
CA GLU A 47 0.90 -7.06 -36.29
C GLU A 47 1.72 -8.23 -35.75
N LYS A 48 2.93 -7.95 -35.24
CA LYS A 48 3.84 -9.00 -34.78
C LYS A 48 3.37 -9.68 -33.50
N TRP A 49 2.83 -8.90 -32.55
CA TRP A 49 2.47 -9.32 -31.19
C TRP A 49 0.98 -9.04 -30.93
N SER A 50 0.12 -9.56 -31.80
CA SER A 50 -1.33 -9.34 -31.76
C SER A 50 -1.98 -9.80 -30.46
N ILE A 51 -1.58 -10.97 -29.93
CA ILE A 51 -2.11 -11.52 -28.68
C ILE A 51 -1.79 -10.60 -27.50
N GLN A 52 -0.54 -10.15 -27.40
CA GLN A 52 -0.10 -9.23 -26.35
C GLN A 52 -0.83 -7.89 -26.48
N TRP A 53 -1.01 -7.41 -27.70
CA TRP A 53 -1.76 -6.19 -27.98
C TRP A 53 -3.23 -6.29 -27.57
N ASP A 54 -3.89 -7.42 -27.81
CA ASP A 54 -5.28 -7.64 -27.39
C ASP A 54 -5.41 -7.78 -25.87
N ASN A 55 -4.43 -8.40 -25.20
CA ASN A 55 -4.37 -8.41 -23.74
C ASN A 55 -4.18 -6.99 -23.16
N MET A 56 -3.31 -6.18 -23.76
CA MET A 56 -3.14 -4.77 -23.36
C MET A 56 -4.46 -3.99 -23.50
N LYS A 57 -5.23 -4.21 -24.58
CA LYS A 57 -6.55 -3.59 -24.73
C LYS A 57 -7.52 -4.06 -23.66
N TYR A 58 -7.54 -5.36 -23.38
CA TYR A 58 -8.39 -5.94 -22.36
C TYR A 58 -8.12 -5.35 -20.97
N ASN A 59 -6.86 -4.96 -20.70
CA ASN A 59 -6.43 -4.41 -19.42
C ASN A 59 -6.79 -2.92 -19.20
N GLN A 60 -7.41 -2.24 -20.17
CA GLN A 60 -7.74 -0.80 -20.05
C GLN A 60 -8.59 -0.43 -18.83
N ASN A 61 -9.46 -1.34 -18.39
CA ASN A 61 -10.33 -1.11 -17.22
C ASN A 61 -9.93 -2.03 -16.07
N ARG A 62 -8.62 -2.12 -15.80
CA ARG A 62 -8.04 -2.94 -14.72
C ARG A 62 -7.17 -2.08 -13.82
N LEU A 63 -7.07 -2.48 -12.55
CA LEU A 63 -6.14 -1.87 -11.61
C LEU A 63 -4.70 -2.21 -12.04
N ILE A 64 -4.00 -1.19 -12.54
CA ILE A 64 -2.62 -1.25 -13.02
C ILE A 64 -1.75 -0.35 -12.13
N THR A 65 -0.53 -0.78 -11.83
CA THR A 65 0.47 -0.01 -11.10
C THR A 65 1.75 0.16 -11.90
N LEU A 66 2.65 1.03 -11.44
CA LEU A 66 3.99 1.16 -12.03
C LEU A 66 4.81 -0.15 -11.94
N PHE A 67 4.50 -1.03 -10.99
CA PHE A 67 5.13 -2.35 -10.92
C PHE A 67 4.74 -3.25 -12.09
N ASP A 68 3.51 -3.12 -12.59
CA ASP A 68 3.04 -3.85 -13.78
C ASP A 68 3.74 -3.33 -15.04
N LEU A 69 4.03 -2.03 -15.11
CA LEU A 69 4.82 -1.46 -16.19
C LEU A 69 6.25 -1.96 -16.18
N HIS A 70 6.87 -1.97 -15.00
CA HIS A 70 8.19 -2.55 -14.83
C HIS A 70 8.22 -4.02 -15.27
N ALA A 71 7.21 -4.81 -14.91
CA ALA A 71 7.06 -6.19 -15.38
C ALA A 71 6.91 -6.28 -16.90
N THR A 72 6.12 -5.39 -17.49
CA THR A 72 5.89 -5.33 -18.95
C THR A 72 7.17 -4.98 -19.71
N LEU A 73 7.97 -4.02 -19.20
CA LEU A 73 9.25 -3.64 -19.79
C LEU A 73 10.28 -4.77 -19.70
N ARG A 74 10.29 -5.51 -18.59
CA ARG A 74 11.09 -6.73 -18.44
C ARG A 74 10.72 -7.77 -19.50
N ASP A 75 9.43 -8.05 -19.68
CA ASP A 75 8.96 -8.98 -20.71
C ASP A 75 9.30 -8.52 -22.13
N LEU A 76 9.15 -7.22 -22.41
CA LEU A 76 9.51 -6.62 -23.68
C LEU A 76 10.99 -6.85 -24.00
N LEU A 77 11.88 -6.59 -23.03
CA LEU A 77 13.31 -6.81 -23.18
C LEU A 77 13.62 -8.29 -23.42
N MET A 78 13.00 -9.21 -22.66
CA MET A 78 13.23 -10.65 -22.85
C MET A 78 12.77 -11.13 -24.23
N ASN A 79 11.64 -10.64 -24.72
CA ASN A 79 11.15 -10.98 -26.04
C ASN A 79 12.04 -10.42 -27.15
N GLN A 80 12.57 -9.20 -26.99
CA GLN A 80 13.55 -8.63 -27.91
C GLN A 80 14.84 -9.45 -27.94
N LEU A 81 15.37 -9.84 -26.78
CA LEU A 81 16.58 -10.65 -26.67
C LEU A 81 16.39 -12.04 -27.30
N LYS A 82 15.24 -12.69 -27.09
CA LYS A 82 14.91 -13.98 -27.74
C LYS A 82 14.93 -13.88 -29.27
N LEU A 83 14.38 -12.80 -29.83
CA LEU A 83 14.34 -12.60 -31.29
C LEU A 83 15.73 -12.37 -31.91
N HIS A 84 16.68 -11.82 -31.16
CA HIS A 84 18.05 -11.56 -31.65
C HIS A 84 18.98 -12.79 -31.52
N ASN A 85 18.54 -13.87 -30.88
CA ASN A 85 19.38 -15.04 -30.62
C ASN A 85 19.53 -16.01 -31.82
N ASN A 86 19.19 -15.57 -33.03
CA ASN A 86 19.27 -16.40 -34.25
C ASN A 86 20.69 -16.81 -34.65
N ASN A 87 21.73 -16.22 -34.05
CA ASN A 87 23.14 -16.44 -34.43
C ASN A 87 23.94 -17.34 -33.47
N ASN A 88 23.31 -18.07 -32.54
CA ASN A 88 23.98 -18.98 -31.57
C ASN A 88 25.21 -18.37 -30.88
N ASN A 89 25.18 -17.06 -30.60
CA ASN A 89 26.32 -16.38 -30.01
C ASN A 89 26.39 -16.74 -28.51
N ILE A 90 27.41 -17.52 -28.15
CA ILE A 90 27.57 -18.15 -26.83
C ILE A 90 27.58 -17.12 -25.69
N ASP A 91 28.13 -15.93 -25.93
CA ASP A 91 28.19 -14.88 -24.92
C ASP A 91 26.84 -14.21 -24.67
N PHE A 92 25.99 -14.11 -25.71
CA PHE A 92 24.61 -13.63 -25.55
C PHE A 92 23.75 -14.62 -24.76
N ILE A 93 23.91 -15.93 -25.00
CA ILE A 93 23.20 -16.97 -24.25
C ILE A 93 23.56 -16.91 -22.76
N LYS A 94 24.84 -16.69 -22.43
CA LYS A 94 25.30 -16.51 -21.03
C LYS A 94 24.66 -15.27 -20.39
N ILE A 95 24.63 -14.13 -21.08
CA ILE A 95 24.02 -12.88 -20.58
C ILE A 95 22.50 -13.07 -20.38
N PHE A 96 21.81 -13.64 -21.37
CA PHE A 96 20.38 -13.92 -21.30
C PHE A 96 20.04 -14.81 -20.10
N ASN A 97 20.75 -15.93 -19.93
CA ASN A 97 20.53 -16.85 -18.82
C ASN A 97 20.83 -16.18 -17.47
N LYS A 98 21.85 -15.32 -17.39
CA LYS A 98 22.17 -14.55 -16.18
C LYS A 98 21.04 -13.60 -15.81
N ILE A 99 20.50 -12.84 -16.77
CA ILE A 99 19.39 -11.91 -16.53
C ILE A 99 18.12 -12.68 -16.15
N HIS A 100 17.79 -13.74 -16.89
CA HIS A 100 16.63 -14.58 -16.63
C HIS A 100 16.68 -15.21 -15.23
N LYS A 101 17.85 -15.73 -14.82
CA LYS A 101 18.06 -16.26 -13.47
C LYS A 101 17.92 -15.19 -12.40
N ASN A 102 18.51 -14.00 -12.59
CA ASN A 102 18.35 -12.88 -11.67
C ASN A 102 16.87 -12.51 -11.49
N TRP A 103 16.12 -12.54 -12.58
CA TRP A 103 14.70 -12.21 -12.60
C TRP A 103 13.79 -13.26 -11.96
N GLN A 104 14.20 -14.53 -11.96
CA GLN A 104 13.55 -15.58 -11.18
C GLN A 104 13.83 -15.43 -9.68
N ILE A 105 15.04 -14.99 -9.32
CA ILE A 105 15.43 -14.73 -7.93
C ILE A 105 14.72 -13.48 -7.40
N ASN A 106 14.58 -12.45 -8.24
CA ASN A 106 13.97 -11.17 -7.95
C ASN A 106 12.75 -10.93 -8.86
N PRO A 107 11.60 -11.57 -8.56
CA PRO A 107 10.39 -11.41 -9.35
C PRO A 107 9.92 -9.95 -9.32
N SER A 108 9.29 -9.50 -10.42
CA SER A 108 8.63 -8.19 -10.40
C SER A 108 7.45 -8.24 -9.43
N HIS A 109 7.21 -7.16 -8.71
CA HIS A 109 6.03 -7.02 -7.85
C HIS A 109 4.72 -6.94 -8.65
N GLY A 110 4.80 -6.66 -9.96
CA GLY A 110 3.65 -6.49 -10.84
C GLY A 110 3.49 -7.57 -11.90
N LEU A 111 2.32 -7.57 -12.52
CA LEU A 111 1.91 -8.43 -13.63
C LEU A 111 2.14 -7.70 -14.95
N SER A 112 2.73 -8.38 -15.93
CA SER A 112 2.93 -7.83 -17.27
C SER A 112 1.60 -7.55 -17.97
N LEU A 113 1.49 -6.37 -18.58
CA LEU A 113 0.34 -5.95 -19.39
C LEU A 113 0.17 -6.77 -20.66
N PHE A 114 1.16 -7.58 -21.04
CA PHE A 114 1.04 -8.55 -22.12
C PHE A 114 0.18 -9.77 -21.75
N ASN A 115 -0.17 -9.92 -20.47
CA ASN A 115 -1.09 -10.93 -19.95
C ASN A 115 -2.38 -10.26 -19.43
N LYS A 116 -3.46 -11.02 -19.29
CA LYS A 116 -4.73 -10.48 -18.76
C LYS A 116 -4.62 -10.23 -17.25
N ILE A 117 -4.96 -9.02 -16.84
CA ILE A 117 -5.03 -8.64 -15.42
C ILE A 117 -6.43 -8.99 -14.86
N PRO A 118 -6.51 -9.62 -13.67
CA PRO A 118 -7.78 -9.95 -13.02
C PRO A 118 -8.64 -8.71 -12.74
N LEU A 119 -9.95 -8.85 -12.89
CA LEU A 119 -10.91 -7.77 -12.57
C LEU A 119 -11.00 -7.52 -11.06
N ASN A 120 -10.96 -8.60 -10.26
CA ASN A 120 -11.07 -8.59 -8.80
C ASN A 120 -9.72 -8.38 -8.09
N ARG A 121 -8.73 -7.79 -8.76
CA ARG A 121 -7.42 -7.49 -8.19
C ARG A 121 -7.55 -6.41 -7.12
N ASN A 122 -7.06 -6.69 -5.91
CA ASN A 122 -7.08 -5.73 -4.80
C ASN A 122 -5.71 -5.05 -4.60
N CYS A 123 -5.60 -4.14 -3.63
CA CYS A 123 -4.36 -3.42 -3.30
C CYS A 123 -3.22 -4.38 -2.89
N ASP A 124 -3.53 -5.43 -2.13
CA ASP A 124 -2.54 -6.44 -1.70
C ASP A 124 -2.00 -7.23 -2.93
N ASP A 125 -2.87 -7.63 -3.87
CA ASP A 125 -2.49 -8.27 -5.15
C ASP A 125 -1.72 -7.32 -6.09
N ALA A 126 -1.88 -6.02 -5.90
CA ALA A 126 -1.18 -4.97 -6.63
C ALA A 126 0.17 -4.60 -6.00
N TYR A 127 0.55 -5.27 -4.90
CA TYR A 127 1.74 -4.98 -4.11
C TYR A 127 1.76 -3.54 -3.57
N ILE A 128 0.57 -2.98 -3.33
CA ILE A 128 0.36 -1.68 -2.70
C ILE A 128 0.09 -1.95 -1.22
N SER A 129 0.97 -1.46 -0.34
CA SER A 129 0.73 -1.54 1.11
C SER A 129 -0.63 -0.90 1.45
N SER A 130 -1.35 -1.51 2.39
CA SER A 130 -2.69 -1.06 2.78
C SER A 130 -2.72 0.40 3.25
N HIS A 131 -1.59 0.94 3.72
CA HIS A 131 -1.46 2.36 4.06
C HIS A 131 -1.71 3.28 2.85
N TRP A 132 -1.28 2.86 1.65
CA TRP A 132 -1.31 3.62 0.40
C TRP A 132 -2.54 3.34 -0.46
N CYS A 133 -3.39 2.40 -0.05
CA CYS A 133 -4.59 2.04 -0.80
C CYS A 133 -5.58 3.23 -0.83
N VAL A 134 -5.78 3.81 -2.02
CA VAL A 134 -6.53 5.06 -2.25
C VAL A 134 -7.99 4.98 -1.81
N CYS A 135 -8.55 3.79 -1.86
CA CYS A 135 -9.90 3.49 -1.42
C CYS A 135 -10.11 3.80 0.08
N LEU A 136 -9.10 3.60 0.92
CA LEU A 136 -9.29 3.68 2.36
C LEU A 136 -9.31 5.12 2.87
N LYS A 137 -10.33 5.44 3.67
CA LYS A 137 -10.40 6.65 4.49
C LYS A 137 -10.05 6.30 5.93
N TRP A 138 -9.20 7.10 6.55
CA TRP A 138 -8.73 6.88 7.92
C TRP A 138 -9.49 7.77 8.89
N ILE A 139 -10.10 7.15 9.91
CA ILE A 139 -10.84 7.84 10.97
C ILE A 139 -10.05 7.70 12.27
N LYS A 140 -9.82 8.83 12.94
CA LYS A 140 -9.18 8.85 14.26
C LYS A 140 -10.07 8.22 15.32
N ILE A 141 -9.49 7.33 16.11
CA ILE A 141 -10.12 6.68 17.26
C ILE A 141 -9.67 7.41 18.52
N ASP A 142 -10.64 7.82 19.33
CA ASP A 142 -10.37 8.36 20.66
C ASP A 142 -10.02 7.19 21.60
N HIS A 143 -8.76 7.13 22.04
CA HIS A 143 -8.21 6.06 22.87
C HIS A 143 -8.05 6.49 24.35
N ASN A 144 -8.47 7.71 24.70
CA ASN A 144 -8.32 8.25 26.05
C ASN A 144 -9.56 8.04 26.93
N ASN A 145 -10.69 7.59 26.37
CA ASN A 145 -11.91 7.35 27.13
C ASN A 145 -11.84 6.00 27.87
N LYS A 146 -11.65 6.06 29.19
CA LYS A 146 -11.61 4.91 30.10
C LYS A 146 -12.99 4.29 30.42
N ASN A 147 -14.08 4.80 29.84
CA ASN A 147 -15.45 4.50 30.26
C ASN A 147 -16.26 3.63 29.27
N ASN A 148 -15.67 2.59 28.68
CA ASN A 148 -16.44 1.64 27.87
C ASN A 148 -16.54 0.29 28.57
N ASN A 149 -17.45 0.20 29.55
CA ASN A 149 -17.79 -1.05 30.24
C ASN A 149 -18.65 -2.01 29.40
N ASN A 150 -19.02 -1.65 28.16
CA ASN A 150 -19.92 -2.43 27.31
C ASN A 150 -19.39 -2.60 25.87
N LEU A 151 -18.24 -3.25 25.72
CA LEU A 151 -17.80 -3.80 24.43
C LEU A 151 -17.36 -5.25 24.64
N ILE A 152 -17.71 -6.13 23.68
CA ILE A 152 -17.24 -7.54 23.64
C ILE A 152 -15.70 -7.60 23.64
N TYR A 153 -15.03 -6.53 23.19
CA TYR A 153 -13.58 -6.33 23.28
C TYR A 153 -13.26 -4.92 23.79
N ASN A 154 -12.42 -4.80 24.81
CA ASN A 154 -11.92 -3.51 25.27
C ASN A 154 -11.04 -2.89 24.17
N SER A 155 -11.47 -1.75 23.62
CA SER A 155 -10.76 -1.07 22.52
C SER A 155 -9.30 -0.77 22.85
N ASN A 156 -9.02 -0.49 24.13
CA ASN A 156 -7.66 -0.27 24.62
C ASN A 156 -6.81 -1.55 24.59
N ASP A 157 -7.40 -2.72 24.87
CA ASP A 157 -6.68 -4.01 24.82
C ASP A 157 -6.27 -4.35 23.37
N LEU A 158 -7.15 -4.07 22.40
CA LEU A 158 -6.85 -4.25 20.98
C LEU A 158 -5.68 -3.38 20.54
N ILE A 159 -5.73 -2.09 20.89
CA ILE A 159 -4.70 -1.11 20.55
C ILE A 159 -3.36 -1.53 21.17
N ILE A 160 -3.36 -1.90 22.46
CA ILE A 160 -2.14 -2.34 23.16
C ILE A 160 -1.56 -3.60 22.51
N LYS A 161 -2.39 -4.61 22.21
CA LYS A 161 -1.95 -5.82 21.52
C LYS A 161 -1.35 -5.50 20.14
N SER A 162 -2.03 -4.70 19.32
CA SER A 162 -1.50 -4.25 18.03
C SER A 162 -0.15 -3.53 18.18
N THR A 163 -0.03 -2.63 19.16
CA THR A 163 1.22 -1.93 19.45
C THR A 163 2.34 -2.88 19.86
N ASN A 164 2.06 -3.88 20.69
CA ASN A 164 3.04 -4.88 21.10
C ASN A 164 3.55 -5.71 19.92
N VAL A 165 2.67 -6.06 18.97
CA VAL A 165 3.07 -6.76 17.73
C VAL A 165 3.93 -5.86 16.85
N ILE A 166 3.62 -4.56 16.74
CA ILE A 166 4.45 -3.59 16.01
C ILE A 166 5.86 -3.53 16.60
N ILE A 167 5.98 -3.33 17.92
CA ILE A 167 7.29 -3.25 18.61
C ILE A 167 8.08 -4.54 18.43
N THR A 168 7.43 -5.70 18.60
CA THR A 168 8.05 -7.00 18.36
C THR A 168 8.56 -7.10 16.93
N LYS A 169 7.76 -6.68 15.94
CA LYS A 169 8.13 -6.76 14.54
C LYS A 169 9.31 -5.87 14.17
N ILE A 170 9.35 -4.64 14.69
CA ILE A 170 10.49 -3.74 14.48
C ILE A 170 11.75 -4.34 15.09
N ASN A 171 11.66 -4.87 16.31
CA ASN A 171 12.79 -5.50 16.98
C ASN A 171 13.28 -6.77 16.24
N GLU A 172 12.37 -7.59 15.68
CA GLU A 172 12.73 -8.69 14.78
C GLU A 172 13.47 -8.20 13.53
N MET A 173 13.01 -7.11 12.91
CA MET A 173 13.70 -6.52 11.74
C MET A 173 15.10 -6.04 12.12
N ILE A 174 15.25 -5.37 13.26
CA ILE A 174 16.55 -4.96 13.78
C ILE A 174 17.46 -6.19 13.94
N ILE A 175 16.99 -7.27 14.57
CA ILE A 175 17.78 -8.49 14.79
C ILE A 175 18.14 -9.20 13.49
N LYS A 176 17.17 -9.39 12.58
CA LYS A 176 17.35 -10.11 11.30
C LYS A 176 18.51 -9.54 10.48
N TYR A 177 18.68 -8.22 10.52
CA TYR A 177 19.70 -7.50 9.77
C TYR A 177 20.91 -7.08 10.64
N LYS A 178 21.05 -7.62 11.87
CA LYS A 178 22.10 -7.27 12.84
C LYS A 178 23.05 -8.43 13.15
N PRO A 179 24.03 -8.74 12.30
CA PRO A 179 25.22 -9.42 12.79
C PRO A 179 26.46 -8.53 12.64
N ASN A 180 26.77 -7.80 13.70
CA ASN A 180 28.14 -7.51 14.16
C ASN A 180 29.09 -6.56 13.38
N PHE A 181 28.60 -5.58 12.62
CA PHE A 181 29.51 -4.56 12.06
C PHE A 181 28.95 -3.16 12.23
N THR A 182 29.17 -2.60 13.41
CA THR A 182 28.75 -1.24 13.73
C THR A 182 29.95 -0.40 14.15
N LYS A 183 30.10 0.77 13.53
CA LYS A 183 31.25 1.68 13.74
C LYS A 183 31.16 2.34 15.12
N ASN A 184 31.58 1.63 16.17
CA ASN A 184 31.67 2.10 17.57
C ASN A 184 30.33 2.24 18.33
N GLY A 185 29.27 1.56 17.89
CA GLY A 185 27.98 1.53 18.58
C GLY A 185 27.18 0.28 18.24
N GLN A 186 25.91 0.18 18.60
CA GLN A 186 25.00 -0.88 18.18
C GLN A 186 23.56 -0.38 18.06
N CYS A 187 22.76 -0.97 17.18
CA CYS A 187 21.32 -0.73 17.15
C CYS A 187 20.68 -1.23 18.45
N SER A 188 20.06 -0.32 19.19
CA SER A 188 19.31 -0.61 20.41
C SER A 188 17.96 -1.26 20.10
N MET A 189 17.47 -2.07 21.03
CA MET A 189 16.10 -2.60 20.97
C MET A 189 15.13 -1.49 21.37
N ILE A 190 14.08 -1.32 20.59
CA ILE A 190 13.11 -0.26 20.83
C ILE A 190 12.04 -0.68 21.84
N LYS A 191 11.58 0.27 22.64
CA LYS A 191 10.49 0.10 23.61
C LYS A 191 9.45 1.18 23.39
N LEU A 192 8.17 0.86 23.59
CA LEU A 192 7.10 1.84 23.50
C LEU A 192 7.28 2.92 24.58
N TYR A 193 7.21 4.19 24.17
CA TYR A 193 7.12 5.33 25.09
C TYR A 193 5.67 5.83 25.19
N GLN A 194 5.05 6.12 24.04
CA GLN A 194 3.69 6.64 23.98
C GLN A 194 3.01 6.28 22.65
N ILE A 195 1.69 6.06 22.69
CA ILE A 195 0.85 6.02 21.49
C ILE A 195 0.34 7.44 21.23
N LYS A 196 0.65 8.00 20.07
CA LYS A 196 0.30 9.39 19.71
C LYS A 196 -1.08 9.48 19.06
N SER A 197 -1.39 8.56 18.16
CA SER A 197 -2.72 8.46 17.53
C SER A 197 -3.01 7.06 17.04
N VAL A 198 -4.30 6.75 16.97
CA VAL A 198 -4.83 5.51 16.40
C VAL A 198 -5.89 5.89 15.38
N GLU A 199 -5.80 5.32 14.19
CA GLU A 199 -6.74 5.51 13.11
C GLU A 199 -7.23 4.16 12.59
N GLN A 200 -8.49 4.07 12.21
CA GLN A 200 -9.05 2.90 11.56
C GLN A 200 -9.36 3.19 10.10
N ALA A 201 -9.02 2.24 9.24
CA ALA A 201 -9.39 2.31 7.84
C ALA A 201 -10.87 1.95 7.64
N ILE A 202 -11.56 2.74 6.84
CA ILE A 202 -12.93 2.49 6.39
C ILE A 202 -13.01 2.66 4.87
N LEU A 203 -13.98 2.01 4.23
CA LEU A 203 -14.26 2.15 2.79
C LEU A 203 -15.45 3.09 2.58
N PRO A 204 -15.27 4.38 2.24
CA PRO A 204 -16.40 5.32 2.10
C PRO A 204 -17.58 4.75 1.31
N GLN A 205 -18.80 4.97 1.81
CA GLN A 205 -20.03 4.44 1.19
C GLN A 205 -20.14 4.82 -0.30
N ASP A 206 -19.75 6.04 -0.66
CA ASP A 206 -19.78 6.52 -2.04
C ASP A 206 -18.88 5.68 -2.95
N MET A 207 -17.74 5.21 -2.45
CA MET A 207 -16.87 4.32 -3.23
C MET A 207 -17.46 2.93 -3.41
N VAL A 208 -18.14 2.40 -2.38
CA VAL A 208 -18.84 1.10 -2.47
C VAL A 208 -20.01 1.18 -3.47
N ARG A 209 -20.68 2.34 -3.54
CA ARG A 209 -21.80 2.60 -4.44
C ARG A 209 -21.36 3.03 -5.84
N PHE A 210 -20.08 3.36 -6.05
CA PHE A 210 -19.57 3.83 -7.32
C PHE A 210 -19.57 2.69 -8.35
N ILE A 211 -20.21 2.93 -9.49
CA ILE A 211 -20.28 1.95 -10.58
C ILE A 211 -19.27 2.31 -11.66
N ARG A 212 -19.38 3.53 -12.17
CA ARG A 212 -18.57 4.11 -13.24
C ARG A 212 -18.77 5.62 -13.25
N SER A 213 -18.01 6.33 -14.06
CA SER A 213 -18.35 7.72 -14.37
C SER A 213 -19.58 7.78 -15.28
N GLN A 214 -20.44 8.76 -15.05
CA GLN A 214 -21.65 9.03 -15.81
C GLN A 214 -21.34 9.78 -17.12
N ASP A 215 -20.32 10.63 -17.09
CA ASP A 215 -19.83 11.44 -18.20
C ASP A 215 -18.62 10.81 -18.88
N GLU A 216 -18.37 11.20 -20.13
CA GLU A 216 -17.21 10.75 -20.91
C GLU A 216 -15.89 11.23 -20.29
N ASP A 217 -15.90 12.41 -19.66
CA ASP A 217 -14.72 13.04 -19.06
C ASP A 217 -14.33 12.44 -17.70
N GLY A 218 -15.22 11.66 -17.09
CA GLY A 218 -14.94 11.00 -15.82
C GLY A 218 -15.16 11.84 -14.57
N ARG A 219 -15.75 13.04 -14.67
CA ARG A 219 -15.89 14.02 -13.57
C ARG A 219 -17.14 13.79 -12.71
N ILE A 220 -18.17 13.17 -13.27
CA ILE A 220 -19.45 12.93 -12.62
C ILE A 220 -19.54 11.45 -12.25
N PRO A 221 -19.52 11.10 -10.96
CA PRO A 221 -19.67 9.70 -10.56
C PRO A 221 -21.11 9.23 -10.74
N MET A 222 -21.29 8.03 -11.28
CA MET A 222 -22.56 7.31 -11.31
C MET A 222 -22.60 6.35 -10.12
N PHE A 223 -23.54 6.58 -9.21
CA PHE A 223 -23.76 5.73 -8.04
C PHE A 223 -24.97 4.81 -8.23
N GLN A 224 -24.95 3.66 -7.57
CA GLN A 224 -26.12 2.79 -7.49
C GLN A 224 -27.26 3.49 -6.73
N GLU A 225 -28.41 3.68 -7.40
CA GLU A 225 -29.60 4.35 -6.86
C GLU A 225 -30.31 3.51 -5.79
N GLN A 226 -30.37 2.19 -6.00
CA GLN A 226 -30.92 1.22 -5.05
C GLN A 226 -29.79 0.55 -4.28
N TYR A 227 -29.30 1.22 -3.24
CA TYR A 227 -28.58 0.54 -2.18
C TYR A 227 -29.57 0.32 -1.04
N THR A 228 -30.19 -0.86 -0.99
CA THR A 228 -31.06 -1.28 0.13
C THR A 228 -30.22 -1.69 1.33
N SER A 229 -29.24 -0.88 1.72
CA SER A 229 -28.78 -0.94 3.11
C SER A 229 -29.82 -0.16 3.90
N SER A 230 -30.57 -0.84 4.77
CA SER A 230 -31.46 -0.23 5.76
C SER A 230 -30.72 0.62 6.81
N TRP A 231 -29.50 1.06 6.49
CA TRP A 231 -28.56 1.63 7.43
C TRP A 231 -28.46 3.11 7.16
N SER A 232 -28.74 3.90 8.20
CA SER A 232 -28.36 5.30 8.19
C SER A 232 -26.83 5.42 8.09
N LEU A 233 -26.32 6.58 7.66
CA LEU A 233 -24.88 6.92 7.73
C LEU A 233 -24.30 6.58 9.12
N LEU A 234 -25.10 6.78 10.18
CA LEU A 234 -24.75 6.42 11.55
C LEU A 234 -24.62 4.91 11.74
N ASP A 235 -25.52 4.09 11.22
CA ASP A 235 -25.49 2.63 11.37
C ASP A 235 -24.35 2.00 10.57
N TRP A 236 -24.05 2.58 9.41
CA TRP A 236 -22.86 2.23 8.64
C TRP A 236 -21.56 2.60 9.40
N ILE A 237 -21.46 3.80 9.97
CA ILE A 237 -20.33 4.20 10.83
C ILE A 237 -20.22 3.31 12.08
N LYS A 238 -21.33 2.90 12.69
CA LYS A 238 -21.38 2.05 13.89
C LYS A 238 -20.84 0.64 13.66
N GLN A 239 -21.10 0.07 12.49
CA GLN A 239 -20.65 -1.27 12.13
C GLN A 239 -19.15 -1.33 11.81
N PHE A 240 -18.60 -0.24 11.27
CA PHE A 240 -17.17 -0.10 11.08
C PHE A 240 -16.44 0.40 12.33
N ASN A 241 -17.06 1.24 13.17
CA ASN A 241 -16.55 1.62 14.50
C ASN A 241 -16.75 0.47 15.51
N ILE A 242 -16.15 -0.69 15.23
CA ILE A 242 -16.09 -1.85 16.14
C ILE A 242 -15.50 -1.45 17.52
N LEU A 243 -14.84 -0.30 17.59
CA LEU A 243 -14.20 0.22 18.80
C LEU A 243 -14.99 1.30 19.56
N ASN A 244 -16.10 1.82 19.02
CA ASN A 244 -16.71 3.02 19.59
C ASN A 244 -18.23 3.03 19.72
N ASN A 245 -18.89 1.88 19.87
CA ASN A 245 -20.35 1.86 19.89
C ASN A 245 -20.94 1.39 21.22
N ASN A 246 -21.62 2.32 21.90
CA ASN A 246 -22.38 2.14 23.15
C ASN A 246 -23.87 1.77 22.91
N ASN A 247 -24.28 1.39 21.69
CA ASN A 247 -25.67 1.05 21.41
C ASN A 247 -25.84 -0.45 21.12
N ASN A 248 -26.33 -1.15 22.14
CA ASN A 248 -26.73 -2.55 22.14
C ASN A 248 -27.99 -2.81 21.30
N ASN A 249 -27.89 -2.79 19.98
CA ASN A 249 -28.84 -3.45 19.08
C ASN A 249 -28.16 -3.65 17.73
N ILE A 250 -27.31 -4.67 17.64
CA ILE A 250 -26.77 -5.16 16.36
C ILE A 250 -27.54 -6.44 16.05
N ASN A 251 -28.31 -6.42 14.97
CA ASN A 251 -29.04 -7.58 14.48
C ASN A 251 -28.04 -8.57 13.87
N ASN A 252 -28.20 -9.86 14.16
CA ASN A 252 -27.27 -10.95 13.84
C ASN A 252 -27.05 -11.27 12.34
N ASN A 253 -27.47 -10.41 11.41
CA ASN A 253 -27.34 -10.64 9.96
C ASN A 253 -26.29 -9.73 9.29
N ASP A 254 -25.52 -9.01 10.08
CA ASP A 254 -24.59 -8.00 9.60
C ASP A 254 -23.27 -8.65 9.15
N PHE A 255 -22.93 -8.50 7.85
CA PHE A 255 -21.65 -8.93 7.28
C PHE A 255 -20.50 -8.37 8.12
N ILE A 256 -19.86 -9.23 8.92
CA ILE A 256 -18.64 -8.92 9.64
C ILE A 256 -17.54 -8.85 8.57
N HIS A 257 -16.94 -7.68 8.36
CA HIS A 257 -15.70 -7.63 7.59
C HIS A 257 -14.67 -8.53 8.26
N GLU A 258 -14.17 -9.52 7.52
CA GLU A 258 -13.24 -10.53 8.03
C GLU A 258 -11.92 -9.93 8.57
N SER A 259 -11.61 -8.66 8.24
CA SER A 259 -10.44 -7.97 8.77
C SER A 259 -10.62 -6.47 9.04
N ILE A 260 -10.05 -5.99 10.15
CA ILE A 260 -9.90 -4.56 10.49
C ILE A 260 -8.48 -4.11 10.11
N LEU A 261 -8.33 -2.87 9.65
CA LEU A 261 -7.02 -2.21 9.49
C LEU A 261 -6.89 -1.04 10.46
N LEU A 262 -5.87 -1.10 11.31
CA LEU A 262 -5.50 -0.02 12.23
C LEU A 262 -4.17 0.59 11.83
N ARG A 263 -4.10 1.91 11.84
CA ARG A 263 -2.87 2.68 11.69
C ARG A 263 -2.55 3.33 13.02
N ILE A 264 -1.38 3.02 13.55
CA ILE A 264 -0.96 3.44 14.88
C ILE A 264 0.32 4.26 14.76
N HIS A 265 0.26 5.49 15.26
CA HIS A 265 1.43 6.34 15.43
C HIS A 265 1.97 6.13 16.84
N ILE A 266 3.19 5.58 16.93
CA ILE A 266 3.90 5.35 18.18
C ILE A 266 5.16 6.20 18.29
N ILE A 267 5.48 6.56 19.53
CA ILE A 267 6.75 7.14 19.95
C ILE A 267 7.48 6.07 20.75
N VAL A 268 8.76 5.84 20.44
CA VAL A 268 9.56 4.79 21.05
C VAL A 268 10.82 5.34 21.69
N GLN A 269 11.36 4.60 22.66
CA GLN A 269 12.68 4.82 23.22
C GLN A 269 13.68 3.81 22.64
N PRO A 270 14.96 4.19 22.49
CA PRO A 270 15.55 5.49 22.85
C PRO A 270 15.27 6.61 21.84
N GLU A 271 15.63 7.86 22.17
CA GLU A 271 15.56 9.06 21.29
C GLU A 271 14.17 9.47 20.79
N TYR A 272 13.09 9.09 21.49
CA TYR A 272 11.70 9.53 21.22
C TYR A 272 11.29 9.43 19.75
N ALA A 273 11.69 8.32 19.16
CA ALA A 273 11.57 8.06 17.76
C ALA A 273 10.13 7.86 17.29
N HIS A 274 9.73 8.47 16.17
CA HIS A 274 8.36 8.36 15.65
C HIS A 274 8.21 7.30 14.55
N PHE A 275 7.34 6.33 14.80
CA PHE A 275 6.95 5.32 13.83
C PHE A 275 5.45 5.35 13.57
N GLU A 276 5.07 5.13 12.32
CA GLU A 276 3.69 4.84 11.95
C GLU A 276 3.61 3.44 11.36
N ALA A 277 2.71 2.61 11.87
CA ALA A 277 2.57 1.24 11.41
C ALA A 277 1.10 0.89 11.15
N THR A 278 0.88 0.03 10.16
CA THR A 278 -0.44 -0.50 9.83
C THR A 278 -0.53 -1.96 10.25
N VAL A 279 -1.61 -2.29 10.97
CA VAL A 279 -1.89 -3.63 11.49
C VAL A 279 -3.22 -4.10 10.94
N LYS A 280 -3.20 -5.25 10.27
CA LYS A 280 -4.39 -5.99 9.84
C LYS A 280 -4.77 -6.99 10.92
N LEU A 281 -6.03 -6.95 11.34
CA LEU A 281 -6.58 -7.83 12.37
C LEU A 281 -7.65 -8.69 11.74
N ASN A 282 -7.49 -10.01 11.78
CA ASN A 282 -8.53 -10.91 11.28
C ASN A 282 -9.53 -11.23 12.40
N ILE A 283 -10.82 -11.07 12.10
CA ILE A 283 -11.92 -11.40 13.00
C ILE A 283 -12.47 -12.74 12.60
N THR A 284 -12.34 -13.73 13.48
CA THR A 284 -13.10 -14.98 13.40
C THR A 284 -14.31 -14.88 14.32
N GLN A 285 -15.42 -15.55 13.99
CA GLN A 285 -16.79 -15.39 14.53
C GLN A 285 -16.93 -14.95 16.00
N HIS A 286 -16.01 -15.32 16.92
CA HIS A 286 -15.95 -14.80 18.30
C HIS A 286 -14.52 -14.61 18.87
N SER A 287 -13.49 -14.56 18.04
CA SER A 287 -12.11 -14.35 18.51
C SER A 287 -11.24 -13.57 17.51
N LEU A 288 -10.43 -12.66 18.05
CA LEU A 288 -9.32 -12.03 17.35
C LEU A 288 -8.17 -13.03 17.31
N SER A 289 -7.96 -13.66 16.15
CA SER A 289 -7.00 -14.75 16.06
C SER A 289 -5.65 -14.35 15.48
N ASN A 290 -5.55 -13.26 14.70
CA ASN A 290 -4.28 -12.88 14.06
C ASN A 290 -4.10 -11.37 13.90
N PHE A 291 -2.98 -10.84 14.40
CA PHE A 291 -2.49 -9.49 14.16
C PHE A 291 -1.33 -9.56 13.18
N HIS A 292 -1.46 -8.93 12.03
CA HIS A 292 -0.44 -8.91 11.00
C HIS A 292 -0.01 -7.47 10.72
N VAL A 293 1.25 -7.14 10.99
CA VAL A 293 1.82 -5.83 10.65
C VAL A 293 2.10 -5.82 9.16
N THR A 294 1.33 -5.03 8.41
CA THR A 294 1.45 -4.94 6.96
C THR A 294 2.54 -3.99 6.52
N ASP A 295 2.72 -2.89 7.27
CA ASP A 295 3.68 -1.85 6.92
C ASP A 295 4.15 -1.10 8.17
N ILE A 296 5.40 -0.64 8.14
CA ILE A 296 6.02 0.18 9.20
C ILE A 296 6.84 1.27 8.50
N SER A 297 6.56 2.52 8.84
CA SER A 297 7.24 3.68 8.29
C SER A 297 7.83 4.54 9.39
N ARG A 298 9.02 5.07 9.12
CA ARG A 298 9.67 6.08 9.94
C ARG A 298 9.28 7.47 9.46
N ILE A 299 8.66 8.27 10.33
CA ILE A 299 8.03 9.54 9.90
C ILE A 299 8.87 10.79 10.19
N ASP A 300 9.94 10.66 10.96
CA ASP A 300 10.89 11.72 11.28
C ASP A 300 12.29 11.39 10.73
N LEU A 301 13.14 12.41 10.69
CA LEU A 301 14.51 12.28 10.19
C LEU A 301 15.30 11.27 11.04
N TYR A 302 15.81 10.22 10.40
CA TYR A 302 16.44 9.10 11.10
C TYR A 302 17.93 8.92 10.79
N GLU A 303 18.48 9.70 9.86
CA GLU A 303 19.91 9.65 9.49
C GLU A 303 20.82 9.93 10.69
N GLN A 304 20.40 10.85 11.57
CA GLN A 304 21.13 11.14 12.81
C GLN A 304 21.08 10.00 13.84
N HIS A 305 20.12 9.07 13.73
CA HIS A 305 19.94 7.98 14.69
C HIS A 305 20.65 6.69 14.28
N ASN A 306 21.01 6.53 13.01
CA ASN A 306 21.53 5.28 12.47
C ASN A 306 23.05 5.27 12.18
N TRP A 307 23.79 6.23 12.71
CA TRP A 307 25.24 6.47 12.50
C TRP A 307 26.16 5.25 12.73
N CYS A 308 25.71 4.27 13.49
CA CYS A 308 26.47 3.04 13.73
C CYS A 308 26.41 2.05 12.56
N LEU A 309 25.46 2.22 11.61
CA LEU A 309 25.35 1.40 10.40
C LEU A 309 26.24 1.94 9.27
N SER A 310 26.69 1.04 8.39
CA SER A 310 27.41 1.43 7.17
C SER A 310 26.46 2.01 6.12
N ASP A 311 26.95 2.92 5.27
CA ASP A 311 26.08 3.57 4.28
C ASP A 311 25.70 2.69 3.09
N ASN A 312 26.60 1.79 2.72
CA ASN A 312 26.48 0.94 1.53
C ASN A 312 25.79 -0.40 1.83
N GLU A 313 25.54 -0.71 3.10
CA GLU A 313 25.00 -1.98 3.54
C GLU A 313 23.78 -1.69 4.43
N TRP A 314 22.66 -2.41 4.21
CA TRP A 314 21.47 -2.37 5.09
C TRP A 314 20.57 -1.12 4.97
N ALA A 315 20.34 -0.62 3.76
CA ALA A 315 19.42 0.48 3.50
C ALA A 315 18.02 0.27 4.11
N GLU A 316 17.52 -0.97 4.11
CA GLU A 316 16.21 -1.33 4.67
C GLU A 316 16.14 -1.19 6.20
N THR A 317 17.24 -1.43 6.90
CA THR A 317 17.32 -1.43 8.37
C THR A 317 17.56 -0.04 8.95
N LYS A 318 18.13 0.85 8.14
CA LYS A 318 18.49 2.22 8.52
C LYS A 318 17.33 3.02 9.11
N GLN A 319 16.10 2.78 8.64
CA GLN A 319 14.91 3.47 9.15
C GLN A 319 14.46 3.00 10.54
N TYR A 320 14.84 1.78 10.95
CA TYR A 320 14.43 1.17 12.21
C TYR A 320 15.48 1.31 13.32
N CYS A 321 16.75 1.35 12.95
CA CYS A 321 17.86 1.35 13.90
C CYS A 321 18.02 2.69 14.63
N ILE A 322 18.12 2.60 15.96
CA ILE A 322 18.53 3.71 16.83
C ILE A 322 19.82 3.31 17.52
N CYS A 323 20.92 3.94 17.13
CA CYS A 323 22.27 3.59 17.53
C CYS A 323 22.61 4.10 18.92
N GLN A 324 23.17 3.22 19.74
CA GLN A 324 23.71 3.50 21.05
C GLN A 324 25.21 3.21 21.05
N LYS A 325 26.02 4.05 21.70
CA LYS A 325 27.46 3.78 21.87
C LYS A 325 27.66 2.51 22.69
N TYR A 326 28.74 1.78 22.44
CA TYR A 326 29.16 0.73 23.35
C TYR A 326 29.43 1.37 24.72
N THR A 327 28.77 0.82 25.75
CA THR A 327 28.99 1.19 27.15
C THR A 327 30.27 0.58 27.67
#